data_AF-A0A8F1MA90-F1
#
_entry.id   AF-A0A8F1MA90-F1
#
_cell.length_a   1.000
_cell.length_b   1.000
_cell.length_c   1.000
_cell.angle_alpha   90.00
_cell.angle_beta   90.00
_cell.angle_gamma   90.00
#
_symmetry.space_group_name_H-M   'P 1'
#
loop_
_entity.id
_entity.type
_entity.pdbx_description
1 polymer ?
#
loop_
_entity_poly.entity_id
_entity_poly.type
_entity_poly.pdbx_seq_one_letter_code
_entity_poly.pdbx_strand_id
1 'polypeptide(L)' 'MNELRSHADLASLPIVVCTNIDVKMDDLRPLGVKAILNKTSMRPNEARAIFREVPKNDRAE' A
#
# COMPACT_ATOMS: atom_id res chain seq x y z
N MET A 1 0.40 2.73 -12.32
CA MET A 1 -0.70 2.63 -11.33
C MET A 1 -2.08 2.94 -11.90
N ASN A 2 -2.19 3.59 -13.06
CA ASN A 2 -3.50 3.87 -13.67
C ASN A 2 -4.24 2.58 -14.11
N GLU A 3 -3.51 1.60 -14.65
CA GLU A 3 -4.07 0.32 -15.12
C GLU A 3 -4.73 -0.49 -13.99
N LEU A 4 -4.06 -0.62 -12.84
CA LEU A 4 -4.59 -1.29 -11.65
C LEU A 4 -5.90 -0.70 -11.13
N ARG A 5 -6.15 0.59 -11.36
CA ARG A 5 -7.37 1.28 -10.93
C ARG A 5 -8.42 1.42 -12.03
N SER A 6 -8.05 1.13 -13.28
CA SER A 6 -8.96 1.22 -14.44
C SER A 6 -9.90 0.03 -14.52
N HIS A 7 -9.61 -1.07 -13.81
CA HIS A 7 -10.47 -2.23 -13.69
C HIS A 7 -11.23 -2.19 -12.36
N ALA A 8 -12.56 -2.31 -12.41
CA ALA A 8 -13.44 -2.08 -11.26
C ALA A 8 -13.22 -3.07 -10.10
N ASP A 9 -12.84 -4.31 -10.40
CA ASP A 9 -12.50 -5.35 -9.44
C ASP A 9 -11.15 -5.08 -8.74
N LEU A 10 -10.20 -4.48 -9.45
CA LEU A 10 -8.87 -4.17 -8.93
C LEU A 10 -8.80 -2.81 -8.21
N ALA A 11 -9.71 -1.89 -8.51
CA ALA A 11 -9.72 -0.53 -7.97
C ALA A 11 -9.89 -0.46 -6.43
N SER A 12 -10.46 -1.50 -5.82
CA SER A 12 -10.66 -1.63 -4.37
C SER A 12 -9.52 -2.35 -3.64
N LEU A 13 -8.55 -2.89 -4.37
CA LEU A 13 -7.47 -3.64 -3.72
C LEU A 13 -6.53 -2.69 -2.97
N PRO A 14 -6.21 -2.97 -1.70
CA PRO A 14 -5.26 -2.15 -0.98
C PRO A 14 -3.84 -2.37 -1.52
N ILE A 15 -3.13 -1.28 -1.79
CA ILE A 15 -1.77 -1.35 -2.36
C ILE A 15 -0.74 -1.03 -1.28
N VAL A 16 0.30 -1.86 -1.18
CA VAL A 16 1.49 -1.60 -0.36
C VAL A 16 2.68 -1.45 -1.30
N VAL A 17 3.38 -0.31 -1.23
CA VAL A 17 4.58 -0.05 -2.05
C VAL A 17 5.81 -0.44 -1.27
N CYS A 18 6.65 -1.32 -1.81
CA CYS A 18 7.94 -1.66 -1.23
C CYS A 18 9.06 -1.08 -2.09
N THR A 19 9.83 -0.14 -1.54
CA THR A 19 10.80 0.64 -2.30
C THR A 19 12.02 1.02 -1.46
N ASN A 20 13.17 1.29 -2.08
CA ASN A 20 14.37 1.81 -1.42
C ASN A 20 14.56 3.32 -1.63
N ILE A 21 13.68 3.96 -2.40
CA ILE A 21 13.67 5.42 -2.60
C ILE A 21 12.68 6.06 -1.62
N ASP A 22 13.03 7.24 -1.13
CA ASP A 22 12.14 8.02 -0.28
C ASP A 22 11.00 8.59 -1.15
N VAL A 23 9.78 8.17 -0.84
CA VAL A 23 8.57 8.57 -1.56
C VAL A 23 7.57 9.08 -0.55
N LYS A 24 6.91 10.20 -0.87
CA LYS A 24 5.94 10.79 0.03
C LYS A 24 4.61 10.07 -0.11
N MET A 25 4.04 9.71 1.03
CA MET A 25 2.74 9.05 1.06
C MET A 25 1.64 9.90 0.41
N ASP A 26 1.73 11.22 0.49
CA ASP A 26 0.75 12.15 -0.09
C ASP A 26 0.67 12.04 -1.62
N ASP A 27 1.78 11.72 -2.30
CA ASP A 27 1.80 11.51 -3.73
C ASP A 27 1.20 10.15 -4.14
N LEU A 28 1.16 9.20 -3.20
CA LEU A 28 0.77 7.81 -3.45
C LEU A 28 -0.66 7.48 -3.00
N ARG A 29 -1.20 8.21 -2.02
CA ARG A 29 -2.61 8.06 -1.57
C ARG A 29 -3.62 8.12 -2.72
N PRO A 30 -3.54 9.06 -3.69
CA PRO A 30 -4.48 9.11 -4.81
C PRO A 30 -4.42 7.87 -5.71
N LEU A 31 -3.36 7.07 -5.61
CA LEU A 31 -3.16 5.85 -6.38
C LEU A 31 -3.63 4.59 -5.63
N GLY A 32 -4.27 4.74 -4.46
CA GLY A 32 -4.77 3.62 -3.65
C GLY A 32 -3.70 2.97 -2.77
N VAL A 33 -2.53 3.59 -2.65
CA VAL A 33 -1.48 3.12 -1.73
C VAL A 33 -1.92 3.38 -0.29
N LYS A 34 -1.82 2.35 0.55
CA LYS A 34 -2.20 2.37 1.97
C LYS A 34 -0.98 2.29 2.90
N ALA A 35 0.16 1.80 2.41
CA ALA A 35 1.40 1.77 3.17
C ALA A 35 2.65 1.77 2.27
N ILE A 36 3.77 2.24 2.82
CA ILE A 36 5.09 2.20 2.18
C ILE A 36 6.02 1.38 3.08
N LEU A 37 6.75 0.44 2.47
CA LEU A 37 7.78 -0.37 3.10
C LEU A 37 9.13 -0.02 2.51
N ASN A 38 10.14 0.14 3.37
CA ASN A 38 11.50 0.34 2.90
C ASN A 38 12.16 -1.03 2.60
N LYS A 39 12.47 -1.27 1.33
CA LYS A 39 13.03 -2.54 0.83
C LYS A 39 14.35 -2.94 1.51
N THR A 40 15.15 -1.98 1.99
CA THR A 40 16.48 -2.26 2.54
C THR A 40 16.48 -2.43 4.06
N SER A 41 15.48 -1.89 4.77
CA SER A 41 15.43 -1.92 6.24
C SER A 41 14.25 -2.68 6.82
N MET A 42 13.21 -2.97 6.03
CA MET A 42 12.03 -3.71 6.48
C MET A 42 12.39 -5.06 7.08
N ARG A 43 11.87 -5.33 8.27
CA ARG A 43 11.93 -6.64 8.92
C ARG A 43 10.68 -7.47 8.60
N PRO A 44 10.77 -8.81 8.59
CA PRO A 44 9.62 -9.68 8.34
C PRO A 44 8.40 -9.40 9.25
N ASN A 45 8.66 -9.05 10.52
CA ASN A 45 7.58 -8.73 11.46
C ASN A 45 6.86 -7.43 11.13
N GLU A 46 7.56 -6.43 10.58
CA GLU A 46 6.97 -5.16 10.15
C GLU A 46 6.10 -5.39 8.91
N ALA A 47 6.59 -6.16 7.93
CA ALA A 47 5.80 -6.58 6.78
C ALA A 47 4.51 -7.29 7.21
N ARG A 48 4.63 -8.26 8.14
CA ARG A 48 3.49 -9.00 8.68
C ARG A 48 2.49 -8.11 9.40
N ALA A 49 2.95 -7.11 10.14
CA ALA A 49 2.06 -6.15 10.81
C ALA A 49 1.25 -5.37 9.77
N ILE A 50 1.93 -4.79 8.76
CA ILE A 50 1.26 -4.02 7.70
C ILE A 50 0.21 -4.85 6.97
N PHE A 51 0.54 -6.07 6.54
CA PHE A 51 -0.43 -6.92 5.84
C PHE A 51 -1.61 -7.37 6.72
N ARG A 52 -1.50 -7.29 8.05
CA ARG A 52 -2.63 -7.52 8.97
C ARG A 52 -3.50 -6.28 9.17
N GLU A 53 -2.94 -5.09 9.05
CA GLU A 53 -3.64 -3.82 9.32
C GLU A 53 -4.29 -3.23 8.07
N VAL A 54 -3.58 -3.25 6.94
CA VAL A 54 -4.02 -2.65 5.69
C VAL A 54 -5.41 -3.13 5.22
N PRO A 55 -5.73 -4.45 5.25
CA PRO A 55 -7.07 -4.93 4.87
C PRO A 55 -8.19 -4.54 5.86
N LYS A 56 -7.84 -4.17 7.10
CA LYS A 56 -8.83 -3.77 8.13
C LYS A 56 -9.21 -2.31 8.00
N ASN A 57 -8.26 -1.47 7.61
CA ASN A 57 -8.47 -0.03 7.45
C ASN A 57 -9.34 0.32 6.23
N ASP A 58 -9.55 -0.62 5.31
CA ASP A 58 -10.36 -0.43 4.10
C ASP A 58 -11.86 -0.76 4.33
N ARG A 59 -12.21 -1.42 5.44
CA ARG A 59 -13.60 -1.77 5.80
C ARG A 59 -14.25 -0.77 6.77
N ALA A 60 -13.58 0.35 7.06
CA ALA A 60 -13.99 1.33 8.05
C ALA A 60 -14.76 2.54 7.47
N GLU A 61 -15.15 2.47 6.19
CA GLU A 61 -15.92 3.50 5.50
C GLU A 61 -17.21 2.91 4.89
#